data_AF-A0A957EFS2-F1
#
_entry.id   AF-A0A957EFS2-F1
#
_cell.length_a   1.000
_cell.length_b   1.000
_cell.length_c   1.000
_cell.angle_alpha   90.00
_cell.angle_beta   90.00
_cell.angle_gamma   90.00
#
_symmetry.space_group_name_H-M   'P 1'
#
loop_
_entity.id
_entity.type
_entity.pdbx_description
1 polymer ?
#
loop_
_entity_poly.entity_id
_entity_poly.type
_entity_poly.pdbx_seq_one_letter_code
_entity_poly.pdbx_strand_id
1 'polypeptide(L)'
;MTSTIHRAAANQGVLGAHCNALMLCKAIYGRLPDQLPATLEAVIDGSVKTGLNLTPVKQWNQMAMTRMVKHGQTNASRALPNVLLDRLPEWLRQQAQIAERHWLDTLANALELHKAQYWVDVEALATEACPPVTLFENGRDWLHVGKDLRQAYSRVMRQAVGTVSTSDEDIAISFDAARAASEAFLHQWPSDKQHLILLGAAAYLYAQGPQNGEPVRDALIWQLGEQREEGGREPGIAHMMLDALRQIGLLGDPMWTTAGTVLYYQDEAQPRCSGVPVRLNGVWMNLLNATGKQQYTRMGDVPPAERDQAKARIADFVQDRFRGMMLTTEVTDNDRVVTRTPHGNLFGYVQRDHELAAIRYDQWRIAWATAVDGNVLAVLEPAI
;
A
#
# COMPACT_ATOMS: atom_id res chain seq x y z
N MET A 1 -28.06 -20.16 0.48
CA MET A 1 -27.57 -19.12 1.41
C MET A 1 -28.62 -18.08 1.77
N THR A 2 -29.58 -17.76 0.88
CA THR A 2 -30.65 -16.76 1.06
C THR A 2 -31.52 -16.99 2.32
N SER A 3 -31.79 -18.24 2.71
CA SER A 3 -32.57 -18.56 3.91
C SER A 3 -31.84 -18.26 5.23
N THR A 4 -30.51 -18.37 5.25
CA THR A 4 -29.68 -18.15 6.45
C THR A 4 -29.55 -16.66 6.74
N ILE A 5 -29.40 -15.83 5.71
CA ILE A 5 -29.33 -14.37 5.83
C ILE A 5 -30.69 -13.81 6.31
N HIS A 6 -31.81 -14.28 5.75
CA HIS A 6 -33.14 -13.90 6.22
C HIS A 6 -33.41 -14.33 7.68
N ARG A 7 -32.94 -15.50 8.10
CA ARG A 7 -33.07 -15.99 9.49
C ARG A 7 -32.18 -15.20 10.47
N ALA A 8 -30.96 -14.85 10.07
CA ALA A 8 -30.08 -14.00 10.86
C ALA A 8 -30.64 -12.57 11.00
N ALA A 9 -31.25 -12.04 9.93
CA ALA A 9 -31.94 -10.75 9.93
C ALA A 9 -33.17 -10.75 10.86
N ALA A 10 -33.97 -11.83 10.85
CA ALA A 10 -35.11 -12.00 11.76
C ALA A 10 -34.68 -12.03 13.24
N ASN A 11 -33.49 -12.56 13.52
CA ASN A 11 -32.90 -12.58 14.86
C ASN A 11 -32.09 -11.31 15.21
N GLN A 12 -32.13 -10.26 14.39
CA GLN A 12 -31.60 -8.91 14.68
C GLN A 12 -30.17 -8.88 15.28
N GLY A 13 -29.27 -9.76 14.83
CA GLY A 13 -27.89 -9.78 15.32
C GLY A 13 -27.70 -10.27 16.76
N VAL A 14 -28.64 -11.05 17.32
CA VAL A 14 -28.56 -11.56 18.70
C VAL A 14 -27.28 -12.36 18.97
N LEU A 15 -26.78 -13.15 18.02
CA LEU A 15 -25.48 -13.83 18.14
C LEU A 15 -24.34 -12.84 18.37
N GLY A 16 -24.25 -11.79 17.55
CA GLY A 16 -23.22 -10.75 17.69
C GLY A 16 -23.32 -10.03 19.04
N ALA A 17 -24.54 -9.67 19.45
CA ALA A 17 -24.79 -9.07 20.76
C ALA A 17 -24.41 -10.01 21.92
N HIS A 18 -24.64 -11.33 21.76
CA HIS A 18 -24.27 -12.31 22.76
C HIS A 18 -22.75 -12.44 22.91
N CYS A 19 -22.04 -12.57 21.79
CA CYS A 19 -20.57 -12.56 21.78
C CYS A 19 -20.01 -11.27 22.40
N ASN A 20 -20.58 -10.11 22.06
CA ASN A 20 -20.19 -8.83 22.66
C ASN A 20 -20.39 -8.83 24.19
N ALA A 21 -21.52 -9.32 24.69
CA ALA A 21 -21.78 -9.41 26.13
C ALA A 21 -20.75 -10.31 26.83
N LEU A 22 -20.40 -11.45 26.25
CA LEU A 22 -19.41 -12.37 26.82
C LEU A 22 -18.00 -11.78 26.82
N MET A 23 -17.60 -11.10 25.73
CA MET A 23 -16.32 -10.39 25.66
C MET A 23 -16.23 -9.33 26.77
N LEU A 24 -17.28 -8.52 26.93
CA LEU A 24 -17.36 -7.50 27.98
C LEU A 24 -17.32 -8.13 29.39
N CYS A 25 -18.03 -9.24 29.62
CA CYS A 25 -17.96 -9.95 30.91
C CYS A 25 -16.55 -10.44 31.22
N LYS A 26 -15.88 -11.06 30.25
CA LYS A 26 -14.50 -11.54 30.44
C LYS A 26 -13.54 -10.40 30.70
N ALA A 27 -13.68 -9.27 30.00
CA ALA A 27 -12.83 -8.09 30.17
C ALA A 27 -13.03 -7.43 31.56
N ILE A 28 -14.28 -7.17 31.95
CA ILE A 28 -14.62 -6.43 33.17
C ILE A 28 -14.49 -7.30 34.43
N TYR A 29 -14.84 -8.58 34.34
CA TYR A 29 -14.89 -9.49 35.50
C TYR A 29 -13.78 -10.53 35.55
N GLY A 30 -12.96 -10.65 34.50
CA GLY A 30 -11.91 -11.67 34.40
C GLY A 30 -12.44 -13.09 34.13
N ARG A 31 -13.77 -13.28 34.06
CA ARG A 31 -14.44 -14.57 33.88
C ARG A 31 -15.71 -14.46 33.06
N LEU A 32 -16.15 -15.58 32.51
CA LEU A 32 -17.48 -15.68 31.91
C LEU A 32 -18.55 -15.83 33.02
N PRO A 33 -19.82 -15.50 32.73
CA PRO A 33 -20.92 -15.74 33.66
C PRO A 33 -21.07 -17.23 33.98
N ASP A 34 -21.35 -17.56 35.24
CA ASP A 34 -21.56 -18.94 35.69
C ASP A 34 -22.87 -19.54 35.12
N GLN A 35 -23.82 -18.67 34.72
CA GLN A 35 -25.10 -19.06 34.12
C GLN A 35 -25.36 -18.24 32.86
N LEU A 36 -25.47 -18.95 31.74
CA LEU A 36 -25.80 -18.39 30.43
C LEU A 36 -27.26 -18.69 30.07
N PRO A 37 -27.93 -17.80 29.32
CA PRO A 37 -29.31 -18.01 28.88
C PRO A 37 -29.44 -19.18 27.87
N ALA A 38 -28.34 -19.53 27.20
CA ALA A 38 -28.18 -20.65 26.29
C ALA A 38 -26.67 -20.91 26.06
N THR A 39 -26.30 -22.09 25.56
CA THR A 39 -24.93 -22.34 25.10
C THR A 39 -24.65 -21.56 23.82
N LEU A 40 -23.38 -21.22 23.55
CA LEU A 40 -23.01 -20.50 22.32
C LEU A 40 -23.45 -21.27 21.07
N GLU A 41 -23.32 -22.59 21.08
CA GLU A 41 -23.77 -23.46 19.99
C GLU A 41 -25.28 -23.38 19.77
N ALA A 42 -26.10 -23.37 20.82
CA ALA A 42 -27.55 -23.18 20.71
C ALA A 42 -27.93 -21.79 20.18
N VAL A 43 -27.16 -20.75 20.53
CA VAL A 43 -27.34 -19.40 19.97
C VAL A 43 -26.97 -19.34 18.49
N ILE A 44 -25.88 -19.99 18.09
CA ILE A 44 -25.47 -20.10 16.68
C ILE A 44 -26.56 -20.84 15.90
N ASP A 45 -26.93 -22.04 16.34
CA ASP A 45 -27.92 -22.87 15.68
C ASP A 45 -29.27 -22.15 15.58
N GLY A 46 -29.72 -21.50 16.65
CA GLY A 46 -30.92 -20.68 16.63
C GLY A 46 -30.84 -19.49 15.67
N SER A 47 -29.67 -18.86 15.56
CA SER A 47 -29.47 -17.67 14.71
C SER A 47 -29.41 -18.01 13.23
N VAL A 48 -28.77 -19.11 12.85
CA VAL A 48 -28.42 -19.40 11.44
C VAL A 48 -29.01 -20.70 10.88
N LYS A 49 -29.32 -21.71 11.71
CA LYS A 49 -29.77 -23.03 11.25
C LYS A 49 -31.27 -23.23 11.43
N THR A 50 -31.76 -23.12 12.66
CA THR A 50 -33.11 -23.57 13.04
C THR A 50 -34.14 -22.44 13.11
N GLY A 51 -33.71 -21.19 13.30
CA GLY A 51 -34.62 -20.05 13.49
C GLY A 51 -35.35 -20.07 14.84
N LEU A 52 -34.77 -20.73 15.85
CA LEU A 52 -35.28 -20.72 17.22
C LEU A 52 -35.48 -19.29 17.72
N ASN A 53 -36.54 -19.09 18.52
CA ASN A 53 -36.80 -17.79 19.13
C ASN A 53 -35.73 -17.45 20.18
N LEU A 54 -34.83 -16.52 19.83
CA LEU A 54 -33.74 -16.08 20.71
C LEU A 54 -34.11 -14.89 21.62
N THR A 55 -35.40 -14.60 21.81
CA THR A 55 -35.87 -13.53 22.72
C THR A 55 -35.28 -13.63 24.13
N PRO A 56 -35.18 -14.81 24.77
CA PRO A 56 -34.55 -14.90 26.09
C PRO A 56 -33.08 -14.49 26.10
N VAL A 57 -32.33 -14.83 25.05
CA VAL A 57 -30.92 -14.45 24.87
C VAL A 57 -30.79 -12.94 24.65
N LYS A 58 -31.68 -12.36 23.84
CA LYS A 58 -31.74 -10.91 23.61
C LYS A 58 -31.97 -10.13 24.91
N GLN A 59 -32.96 -10.56 25.71
CA GLN A 59 -33.27 -9.94 27.00
C GLN A 59 -32.10 -10.05 27.98
N TRP A 60 -31.45 -11.21 28.04
CA TRP A 60 -30.28 -11.41 28.88
C TRP A 60 -29.10 -10.51 28.45
N ASN A 61 -28.83 -10.39 27.14
CA ASN A 61 -27.76 -9.52 26.62
C ASN A 61 -27.99 -8.05 27.03
N GLN A 62 -29.24 -7.55 26.87
CA GLN A 62 -29.60 -6.19 27.25
C GLN A 62 -29.43 -5.95 28.76
N MET A 63 -29.90 -6.89 29.58
CA MET A 63 -29.73 -6.85 31.03
C MET A 63 -28.24 -6.83 31.41
N ALA A 64 -27.45 -7.76 30.85
CA ALA A 64 -26.04 -7.91 31.18
C ALA A 64 -25.23 -6.66 30.84
N MET A 65 -25.38 -6.12 29.63
CA MET A 65 -24.69 -4.90 29.20
C MET A 65 -25.08 -3.67 30.03
N THR A 66 -26.38 -3.51 30.33
CA THR A 66 -26.85 -2.42 31.19
C THR A 66 -26.26 -2.51 32.60
N ARG A 67 -26.17 -3.73 33.17
CA ARG A 67 -25.54 -3.95 34.49
C ARG A 67 -24.04 -3.65 34.46
N MET A 68 -23.33 -4.07 33.42
CA MET A 68 -21.91 -3.78 33.25
C MET A 68 -21.62 -2.28 33.24
N VAL A 69 -22.41 -1.50 32.48
CA VAL A 69 -22.30 -0.03 32.46
C VAL A 69 -22.55 0.55 33.86
N LYS A 70 -23.63 0.14 34.55
CA LYS A 70 -23.92 0.61 35.92
C LYS A 70 -22.84 0.25 36.93
N HIS A 71 -22.25 -0.94 36.83
CA HIS A 71 -21.14 -1.33 37.70
C HIS A 71 -19.91 -0.45 37.46
N GLY A 72 -19.59 -0.13 36.19
CA GLY A 72 -18.50 0.80 35.87
C GLY A 72 -18.73 2.22 36.40
N GLN A 73 -19.97 2.70 36.40
CA GLN A 73 -20.34 4.00 36.97
C GLN A 73 -20.16 4.08 38.49
N THR A 74 -20.27 2.95 39.19
CA THR A 74 -20.23 2.88 40.66
C THR A 74 -18.90 2.35 41.19
N ASN A 75 -18.11 1.68 40.36
CA ASN A 75 -16.83 1.11 40.71
C ASN A 75 -15.83 1.24 39.55
N ALA A 76 -14.80 2.07 39.75
CA ALA A 76 -13.76 2.32 38.76
C ALA A 76 -13.02 1.04 38.30
N SER A 77 -12.88 0.03 39.16
CA SER A 77 -12.29 -1.27 38.79
C SER A 77 -13.15 -2.12 37.84
N ARG A 78 -14.40 -1.68 37.60
CA ARG A 78 -15.36 -2.29 36.67
C ARG A 78 -15.69 -1.37 35.49
N ALA A 79 -14.98 -0.25 35.35
CA ALA A 79 -15.10 0.61 34.19
C ALA A 79 -14.71 -0.14 32.90
N LEU A 80 -15.32 0.23 31.78
CA LEU A 80 -15.11 -0.48 30.52
C LEU A 80 -13.74 -0.14 29.91
N PRO A 81 -13.06 -1.12 29.29
CA PRO A 81 -11.93 -0.81 28.41
C PRO A 81 -12.42 -0.05 27.17
N ASN A 82 -11.64 0.94 26.74
CA ASN A 82 -11.96 1.76 25.58
C ASN A 82 -12.07 0.93 24.30
N VAL A 83 -11.18 -0.07 24.12
CA VAL A 83 -11.16 -0.92 22.91
C VAL A 83 -12.42 -1.76 22.71
N LEU A 84 -13.24 -1.94 23.75
CA LEU A 84 -14.52 -2.65 23.65
C LEU A 84 -15.74 -1.72 23.69
N LEU A 85 -15.56 -0.39 23.71
CA LEU A 85 -16.68 0.56 23.77
C LEU A 85 -17.67 0.35 22.61
N ASP A 86 -17.16 0.11 21.40
CA ASP A 86 -17.98 -0.14 20.22
C ASP A 86 -18.76 -1.47 20.26
N ARG A 87 -18.45 -2.36 21.21
CA ARG A 87 -19.21 -3.60 21.42
C ARG A 87 -20.52 -3.35 22.17
N LEU A 88 -20.66 -2.19 22.82
CA LEU A 88 -21.95 -1.75 23.37
C LEU A 88 -22.86 -1.21 22.26
N PRO A 89 -24.19 -1.37 22.41
CA PRO A 89 -25.17 -0.62 21.64
C PRO A 89 -24.96 0.89 21.81
N GLU A 90 -25.19 1.67 20.76
CA GLU A 90 -24.95 3.12 20.73
C GLU A 90 -25.57 3.86 21.93
N TRP A 91 -26.82 3.51 22.29
CA TRP A 91 -27.54 4.10 23.43
C TRP A 91 -26.89 3.83 24.81
N LEU A 92 -26.04 2.81 24.94
CA LEU A 92 -25.27 2.53 26.15
C LEU A 92 -23.87 3.17 26.14
N ARG A 93 -23.28 3.42 24.96
CA ARG A 93 -21.90 3.91 24.85
C ARG A 93 -21.71 5.23 25.59
N GLN A 94 -22.65 6.15 25.45
CA GLN A 94 -22.61 7.47 26.08
C GLN A 94 -22.70 7.43 27.62
N GLN A 95 -23.21 6.33 28.17
CA GLN A 95 -23.37 6.13 29.61
C GLN A 95 -22.22 5.36 30.24
N ALA A 96 -21.34 4.76 29.42
CA ALA A 96 -20.25 3.92 29.88
C ALA A 96 -19.13 4.77 30.51
N GLN A 97 -18.76 4.43 31.74
CA GLN A 97 -17.51 4.92 32.32
C GLN A 97 -16.35 4.16 31.69
N ILE A 98 -15.41 4.87 31.07
CA ILE A 98 -14.20 4.31 30.50
C ILE A 98 -13.13 4.22 31.59
N ALA A 99 -12.43 3.10 31.65
CA ALA A 99 -11.32 2.90 32.57
C ALA A 99 -10.13 3.77 32.14
N GLU A 100 -9.54 4.53 33.07
CA GLU A 100 -8.32 5.32 32.78
C GLU A 100 -7.14 4.43 32.39
N ARG A 101 -7.05 3.23 32.99
CA ARG A 101 -6.06 2.20 32.68
C ARG A 101 -6.70 0.82 32.77
N HIS A 102 -6.72 0.09 31.66
CA HIS A 102 -7.20 -1.29 31.61
C HIS A 102 -6.19 -2.17 30.85
N TRP A 103 -5.93 -3.38 31.33
CA TRP A 103 -4.93 -4.29 30.75
C TRP A 103 -5.19 -4.58 29.27
N LEU A 104 -6.46 -4.68 28.88
CA LEU A 104 -6.86 -4.93 27.49
C LEU A 104 -6.57 -3.73 26.58
N ASP A 105 -6.72 -2.50 27.07
CA ASP A 105 -6.35 -1.30 26.32
C ASP A 105 -4.83 -1.20 26.18
N THR A 106 -4.08 -1.52 27.23
CA THR A 106 -2.62 -1.63 27.17
C THR A 106 -2.16 -2.64 26.13
N LEU A 107 -2.78 -3.84 26.11
CA LEU A 107 -2.48 -4.87 25.13
C LEU A 107 -2.83 -4.45 23.71
N ALA A 108 -4.04 -3.89 23.50
CA ALA A 108 -4.48 -3.44 22.18
C ALA A 108 -3.57 -2.33 21.63
N ASN A 109 -3.19 -1.36 22.47
CA ASN A 109 -2.25 -0.31 22.07
C ASN A 109 -0.86 -0.87 21.75
N ALA A 110 -0.36 -1.83 22.54
CA ALA A 110 0.91 -2.48 22.25
C ALA A 110 0.88 -3.27 20.92
N LEU A 111 -0.24 -3.92 20.60
CA LEU A 111 -0.44 -4.61 19.33
C LEU A 111 -0.48 -3.64 18.15
N GLU A 112 -1.19 -2.52 18.26
CA GLU A 112 -1.21 -1.52 17.18
C GLU A 112 0.17 -0.86 17.01
N LEU A 113 0.90 -0.60 18.10
CA LEU A 113 2.28 -0.11 18.01
C LEU A 113 3.20 -1.13 17.33
N HIS A 114 3.10 -2.41 17.71
CA HIS A 114 3.90 -3.46 17.09
C HIS A 114 3.55 -3.63 15.60
N LYS A 115 2.27 -3.57 15.23
CA LYS A 115 1.81 -3.58 13.85
C LYS A 115 2.36 -2.39 13.06
N ALA A 116 2.35 -1.19 13.65
CA ALA A 116 2.93 0.00 13.03
C ALA A 116 4.45 -0.18 12.81
N GLN A 117 5.18 -0.68 13.80
CA GLN A 117 6.60 -0.98 13.67
C GLN A 117 6.88 -2.04 12.60
N TYR A 118 6.11 -3.14 12.61
CA TYR A 118 6.21 -4.18 11.59
C TYR A 118 6.01 -3.62 10.19
N TRP A 119 5.04 -2.73 9.98
CA TRP A 119 4.86 -2.07 8.68
C TRP A 119 6.04 -1.19 8.30
N VAL A 120 6.61 -0.43 9.22
CA VAL A 120 7.85 0.35 8.98
C VAL A 120 9.00 -0.57 8.56
N ASP A 121 9.19 -1.69 9.23
CA ASP A 121 10.25 -2.65 8.92
C ASP A 121 10.02 -3.32 7.55
N VAL A 122 8.77 -3.68 7.24
CA VAL A 122 8.38 -4.23 5.93
C VAL A 122 8.59 -3.21 4.83
N GLU A 123 8.24 -1.94 5.03
CA GLU A 123 8.47 -0.87 4.06
C GLU A 123 9.96 -0.60 3.84
N ALA A 124 10.77 -0.65 4.90
CA ALA A 124 12.22 -0.54 4.81
C ALA A 124 12.81 -1.71 3.98
N LEU A 125 12.39 -2.94 4.26
CA LEU A 125 12.79 -4.13 3.49
C LEU A 125 12.30 -4.07 2.05
N ALA A 126 11.06 -3.62 1.80
CA ALA A 126 10.53 -3.47 0.45
C ALA A 126 11.31 -2.41 -0.34
N THR A 127 11.77 -1.35 0.31
CA THR A 127 12.64 -0.32 -0.30
C THR A 127 14.01 -0.91 -0.67
N GLU A 128 14.56 -1.79 0.16
CA GLU A 128 15.81 -2.53 -0.15
C GLU A 128 15.63 -3.54 -1.27
N ALA A 129 14.49 -4.23 -1.28
CA ALA A 129 14.14 -5.26 -2.26
C ALA A 129 13.56 -4.68 -3.57
N CYS A 130 13.38 -3.36 -3.67
CA CYS A 130 12.84 -2.74 -4.86
C CYS A 130 13.72 -3.07 -6.07
N PRO A 131 13.16 -3.55 -7.20
CA PRO A 131 13.89 -4.11 -8.32
C PRO A 131 14.41 -2.98 -9.22
N PRO A 132 15.70 -2.66 -9.24
CA PRO A 132 16.01 -1.23 -9.16
C PRO A 132 16.94 -0.71 -10.24
N VAL A 133 17.79 -1.55 -10.83
CA VAL A 133 18.56 -1.17 -12.01
C VAL A 133 18.23 -2.10 -13.15
N THR A 134 18.29 -3.43 -12.97
CA THR A 134 17.99 -4.38 -14.05
C THR A 134 16.56 -4.21 -14.60
N LEU A 135 15.56 -4.03 -13.73
CA LEU A 135 14.18 -3.78 -14.18
C LEU A 135 14.11 -2.48 -14.99
N PHE A 136 14.74 -1.41 -14.51
CA PHE A 136 14.75 -0.11 -15.18
C PHE A 136 15.53 -0.14 -16.49
N GLU A 137 16.68 -0.82 -16.55
CA GLU A 137 17.48 -0.97 -17.76
C GLU A 137 16.70 -1.69 -18.87
N ASN A 138 15.90 -2.70 -18.51
CA ASN A 138 15.08 -3.45 -19.46
C ASN A 138 13.71 -2.79 -19.76
N GLY A 139 13.15 -2.04 -18.80
CA GLY A 139 11.83 -1.41 -18.92
C GLY A 139 11.85 0.04 -19.40
N ARG A 140 12.97 0.77 -19.30
CA ARG A 140 13.04 2.23 -19.53
C ARG A 140 12.52 2.68 -20.89
N ASP A 141 12.85 1.95 -21.95
CA ASP A 141 12.49 2.33 -23.31
C ASP A 141 10.97 2.18 -23.55
N TRP A 142 10.31 1.40 -22.69
CA TRP A 142 8.89 1.08 -22.72
C TRP A 142 8.08 1.83 -21.65
N LEU A 143 8.69 2.75 -20.88
CA LEU A 143 8.00 3.52 -19.83
C LEU A 143 6.74 4.22 -20.34
N HIS A 144 6.79 4.78 -21.54
CA HIS A 144 5.66 5.49 -22.14
C HIS A 144 4.50 4.53 -22.45
N VAL A 145 4.79 3.36 -23.03
CA VAL A 145 3.76 2.33 -23.32
C VAL A 145 3.23 1.71 -22.02
N GLY A 146 4.11 1.45 -21.04
CA GLY A 146 3.72 0.95 -19.73
C GLY A 146 2.82 1.91 -18.96
N LYS A 147 3.07 3.23 -19.08
CA LYS A 147 2.18 4.28 -18.58
C LYS A 147 0.81 4.22 -19.25
N ASP A 148 0.75 3.99 -20.56
CA ASP A 148 -0.52 3.90 -21.30
C ASP A 148 -1.33 2.65 -20.93
N LEU A 149 -0.68 1.50 -20.75
CA LEU A 149 -1.30 0.30 -20.19
C LEU A 149 -1.91 0.60 -18.81
N ARG A 150 -1.17 1.28 -17.93
CA ARG A 150 -1.66 1.66 -16.60
C ARG A 150 -2.82 2.65 -16.67
N GLN A 151 -2.86 3.54 -17.66
CA GLN A 151 -4.01 4.42 -17.88
C GLN A 151 -5.25 3.64 -18.32
N ALA A 152 -5.10 2.61 -19.16
CA ALA A 152 -6.21 1.75 -19.56
C ALA A 152 -6.86 1.09 -18.33
N TYR A 153 -6.05 0.47 -17.46
CA TYR A 153 -6.50 -0.09 -16.19
C TYR A 153 -7.14 0.95 -15.26
N SER A 154 -6.43 2.05 -15.02
CA SER A 154 -6.86 3.08 -14.06
C SER A 154 -8.13 3.82 -14.50
N ARG A 155 -8.43 3.82 -15.81
CA ARG A 155 -9.68 4.40 -16.34
C ARG A 155 -10.88 3.55 -15.93
N VAL A 156 -10.78 2.24 -16.08
CA VAL A 156 -11.84 1.30 -15.67
C VAL A 156 -12.06 1.35 -14.16
N MET A 157 -10.97 1.26 -13.38
CA MET A 157 -11.08 1.29 -11.91
C MET A 157 -11.67 2.60 -11.39
N ARG A 158 -11.37 3.76 -12.01
CA ARG A 158 -11.97 5.04 -11.61
C ARG A 158 -13.46 5.13 -11.95
N GLN A 159 -13.89 4.56 -13.08
CA GLN A 159 -15.31 4.50 -13.45
C GLN A 159 -16.10 3.65 -12.45
N ALA A 160 -15.52 2.53 -12.03
CA ALA A 160 -16.10 1.65 -11.01
C ALA A 160 -16.23 2.31 -9.62
N VAL A 161 -15.22 3.06 -9.17
CA VAL A 161 -15.24 3.75 -7.86
C VAL A 161 -16.22 4.93 -7.85
N GLY A 162 -16.50 5.54 -9.01
CA GLY A 162 -17.48 6.62 -9.14
C GLY A 162 -18.94 6.18 -9.04
N THR A 163 -19.23 4.89 -9.26
CA THR A 163 -20.55 4.29 -9.05
C THR A 163 -20.64 3.82 -7.59
N VAL A 164 -21.48 4.48 -6.79
CA VAL A 164 -21.64 4.32 -5.33
C VAL A 164 -22.33 2.99 -4.96
N SER A 165 -21.80 1.85 -5.41
CA SER A 165 -22.23 0.53 -4.96
C SER A 165 -21.01 -0.22 -4.43
N THR A 166 -21.03 -0.52 -3.13
CA THR A 166 -19.90 -1.13 -2.39
C THR A 166 -20.09 -2.63 -2.18
N SER A 167 -20.87 -3.29 -3.03
CA SER A 167 -21.05 -4.74 -2.91
C SER A 167 -19.79 -5.46 -3.41
N ASP A 168 -19.45 -6.60 -2.79
CA ASP A 168 -18.31 -7.43 -3.21
C ASP A 168 -18.45 -7.90 -4.67
N GLU A 169 -19.69 -8.06 -5.14
CA GLU A 169 -19.99 -8.42 -6.54
C GLU A 169 -19.64 -7.29 -7.51
N ASP A 170 -19.95 -6.03 -7.19
CA ASP A 170 -19.61 -4.87 -8.03
C ASP A 170 -18.10 -4.66 -8.11
N ILE A 171 -17.40 -4.91 -6.99
CA ILE A 171 -15.94 -4.86 -6.93
C ILE A 171 -15.34 -5.94 -7.83
N ALA A 172 -15.85 -7.18 -7.76
CA ALA A 172 -15.39 -8.28 -8.60
C ALA A 172 -15.59 -8.00 -10.10
N ILE A 173 -16.77 -7.51 -10.49
CA ILE A 173 -17.07 -7.11 -11.87
C ILE A 173 -16.10 -6.04 -12.36
N SER A 174 -15.77 -5.08 -11.49
CA SER A 174 -14.85 -3.99 -11.80
C SER A 174 -13.42 -4.49 -12.05
N PHE A 175 -12.96 -5.46 -11.26
CA PHE A 175 -11.64 -6.08 -11.46
C PHE A 175 -11.58 -6.92 -12.73
N ASP A 176 -12.64 -7.67 -13.06
CA ASP A 176 -12.69 -8.46 -14.28
C ASP A 176 -12.76 -7.56 -15.53
N ALA A 177 -13.49 -6.44 -15.48
CA ALA A 177 -13.48 -5.44 -16.54
C ALA A 177 -12.11 -4.77 -16.71
N ALA A 178 -11.42 -4.46 -15.59
CA ALA A 178 -10.08 -3.88 -15.63
C ALA A 178 -9.03 -4.87 -16.17
N ARG A 179 -9.19 -6.17 -15.89
CA ARG A 179 -8.40 -7.25 -16.49
C ARG A 179 -8.60 -7.31 -18.00
N ALA A 180 -9.86 -7.39 -18.46
CA ALA A 180 -10.18 -7.44 -19.88
C ALA A 180 -9.62 -6.22 -20.65
N ALA A 181 -9.70 -5.02 -20.07
CA ALA A 181 -9.12 -3.82 -20.67
C ALA A 181 -7.58 -3.87 -20.78
N SER A 182 -6.91 -4.45 -19.78
CA SER A 182 -5.45 -4.57 -19.75
C SER A 182 -4.96 -5.63 -20.74
N GLU A 183 -5.64 -6.78 -20.81
CA GLU A 183 -5.36 -7.81 -21.81
C GLU A 183 -5.65 -7.32 -23.24
N ALA A 184 -6.76 -6.62 -23.46
CA ALA A 184 -7.08 -6.03 -24.75
C ALA A 184 -6.06 -4.99 -25.19
N PHE A 185 -5.44 -4.26 -24.26
CA PHE A 185 -4.32 -3.37 -24.57
C PHE A 185 -3.08 -4.18 -25.00
N LEU A 186 -2.71 -5.21 -24.25
CA LEU A 186 -1.53 -6.04 -24.57
C LEU A 186 -1.67 -6.77 -25.92
N HIS A 187 -2.87 -7.26 -26.25
CA HIS A 187 -3.14 -7.94 -27.53
C HIS A 187 -3.04 -7.04 -28.76
N GLN A 188 -2.96 -5.71 -28.61
CA GLN A 188 -2.65 -4.80 -29.72
C GLN A 188 -1.18 -4.86 -30.14
N TRP A 189 -0.33 -5.49 -29.33
CA TRP A 189 1.10 -5.60 -29.53
C TRP A 189 1.51 -7.04 -29.85
N PRO A 190 2.58 -7.24 -30.64
CA PRO A 190 3.19 -8.55 -30.84
C PRO A 190 3.56 -9.22 -29.52
N SER A 191 3.42 -10.55 -29.44
CA SER A 191 3.66 -11.32 -28.20
C SER A 191 5.09 -11.16 -27.67
N ASP A 192 6.09 -11.00 -28.54
CA ASP A 192 7.48 -10.73 -28.18
C ASP A 192 7.70 -9.31 -27.62
N LYS A 193 6.71 -8.41 -27.67
CA LYS A 193 6.80 -7.07 -27.07
C LYS A 193 6.00 -6.93 -25.79
N GLN A 194 5.04 -7.81 -25.54
CA GLN A 194 4.16 -7.71 -24.38
C GLN A 194 4.93 -7.78 -23.05
N HIS A 195 5.96 -8.63 -22.96
CA HIS A 195 6.81 -8.69 -21.76
C HIS A 195 7.55 -7.36 -21.50
N LEU A 196 8.07 -6.71 -22.56
CA LEU A 196 8.75 -5.42 -22.45
C LEU A 196 7.80 -4.31 -21.97
N ILE A 197 6.54 -4.34 -22.41
CA ILE A 197 5.50 -3.41 -21.96
C ILE A 197 5.22 -3.61 -20.47
N LEU A 198 5.16 -4.86 -19.99
CA LEU A 198 4.97 -5.15 -18.56
C LEU A 198 6.16 -4.69 -17.72
N LEU A 199 7.40 -4.94 -18.18
CA LEU A 199 8.60 -4.40 -17.55
C LEU A 199 8.58 -2.85 -17.54
N GLY A 200 8.12 -2.22 -18.62
CA GLY A 200 7.93 -0.77 -18.69
C GLY A 200 6.87 -0.25 -17.72
N ALA A 201 5.77 -0.99 -17.53
CA ALA A 201 4.72 -0.64 -16.57
C ALA A 201 5.22 -0.76 -15.13
N ALA A 202 5.96 -1.83 -14.81
CA ALA A 202 6.61 -2.02 -13.52
C ALA A 202 7.66 -0.92 -13.26
N ALA A 203 8.57 -0.68 -14.21
CA ALA A 203 9.56 0.38 -14.11
C ALA A 203 8.88 1.75 -13.91
N TYR A 204 7.78 2.04 -14.61
CA TYR A 204 7.03 3.28 -14.43
C TYR A 204 6.45 3.43 -13.03
N LEU A 205 5.86 2.36 -12.49
CA LEU A 205 5.33 2.32 -11.13
C LEU A 205 6.41 2.61 -10.09
N TYR A 206 7.52 1.88 -10.15
CA TYR A 206 8.63 2.07 -9.22
C TYR A 206 9.32 3.43 -9.40
N ALA A 207 9.38 3.95 -10.64
CA ALA A 207 9.90 5.29 -10.88
C ALA A 207 9.05 6.36 -10.17
N GLN A 208 7.73 6.22 -10.16
CA GLN A 208 6.88 7.23 -9.52
C GLN A 208 7.07 7.33 -8.01
N GLY A 209 7.44 6.21 -7.36
CA GLY A 209 7.50 6.12 -5.91
C GLY A 209 6.14 6.35 -5.23
N PRO A 210 6.10 6.31 -3.88
CA PRO A 210 4.91 6.64 -3.12
C PRO A 210 4.48 8.10 -3.36
N GLN A 211 3.18 8.37 -3.28
CA GLN A 211 2.64 9.73 -3.43
C GLN A 211 1.69 10.04 -2.28
N ASN A 212 2.01 11.07 -1.50
CA ASN A 212 1.23 11.50 -0.33
C ASN A 212 1.06 10.38 0.72
N GLY A 213 2.10 9.59 0.93
CA GLY A 213 2.08 8.43 1.82
C GLY A 213 1.26 7.23 1.32
N GLU A 214 0.67 7.28 0.11
CA GLU A 214 0.05 6.09 -0.47
C GLU A 214 1.09 5.16 -1.10
N PRO A 215 0.99 3.85 -0.87
CA PRO A 215 1.89 2.87 -1.49
C PRO A 215 1.69 2.81 -3.01
N VAL A 216 2.74 2.42 -3.72
CA VAL A 216 2.69 2.19 -5.17
C VAL A 216 1.74 1.02 -5.45
N ARG A 217 0.63 1.30 -6.13
CA ARG A 217 -0.34 0.26 -6.50
C ARG A 217 0.09 -0.45 -7.79
N ASP A 218 0.51 -1.69 -7.67
CA ASP A 218 1.01 -2.56 -8.74
C ASP A 218 0.00 -3.65 -9.17
N ALA A 219 -1.24 -3.58 -8.68
CA ALA A 219 -2.29 -4.57 -8.96
C ALA A 219 -2.48 -4.92 -10.45
N LEU A 220 -2.22 -3.97 -11.35
CA LEU A 220 -2.20 -4.17 -12.81
C LEU A 220 -1.30 -5.32 -13.26
N ILE A 221 -0.05 -5.36 -12.79
CA ILE A 221 0.93 -6.35 -13.26
C ILE A 221 0.75 -7.71 -12.57
N TRP A 222 -0.14 -7.78 -11.58
CA TRP A 222 -0.48 -8.98 -10.80
C TRP A 222 -1.90 -9.49 -11.05
N GLN A 223 -2.51 -9.13 -12.17
CA GLN A 223 -3.83 -9.63 -12.53
C GLN A 223 -3.78 -11.11 -12.90
N LEU A 224 -4.57 -11.92 -12.19
CA LEU A 224 -4.85 -13.31 -12.55
C LEU A 224 -5.75 -13.37 -13.79
N GLY A 225 -5.74 -14.49 -14.52
CA GLY A 225 -6.61 -14.70 -15.67
C GLY A 225 -8.07 -14.93 -15.29
N GLU A 226 -8.84 -15.43 -16.25
CA GLU A 226 -10.27 -15.71 -16.11
C GLU A 226 -10.55 -16.77 -15.05
N GLN A 227 -11.68 -16.65 -14.36
CA GLN A 227 -12.11 -17.66 -13.41
C GLN A 227 -12.54 -18.93 -14.14
N ARG A 228 -12.01 -20.08 -13.69
CA ARG A 228 -12.37 -21.40 -14.22
C ARG A 228 -13.67 -21.89 -13.62
N GLU A 229 -14.45 -22.66 -14.39
CA GLU A 229 -15.71 -23.27 -13.93
C GLU A 229 -15.50 -24.22 -12.74
N GLU A 230 -14.42 -24.99 -12.72
CA GLU A 230 -14.08 -25.95 -11.65
C GLU A 230 -13.37 -25.31 -10.45
N GLY A 231 -13.24 -23.98 -10.43
CA GLY A 231 -12.50 -23.23 -9.43
C GLY A 231 -11.05 -22.92 -9.83
N GLY A 232 -10.51 -21.84 -9.25
CA GLY A 232 -9.21 -21.28 -9.63
C GLY A 232 -9.32 -20.27 -10.79
N ARG A 233 -8.16 -19.84 -11.30
CA ARG A 233 -8.05 -18.87 -12.39
C ARG A 233 -7.04 -19.32 -13.44
N GLU A 234 -7.26 -18.93 -14.69
CA GLU A 234 -6.34 -19.12 -15.80
C GLU A 234 -5.04 -18.31 -15.61
N PRO A 235 -3.95 -18.67 -16.32
CA PRO A 235 -2.80 -17.80 -16.47
C PRO A 235 -3.24 -16.44 -17.02
N GLY A 236 -2.69 -15.37 -16.46
CA GLY A 236 -3.00 -13.99 -16.84
C GLY A 236 -1.75 -13.13 -16.85
N ILE A 237 -1.93 -11.82 -16.75
CA ILE A 237 -0.83 -10.84 -16.74
C ILE A 237 0.20 -11.15 -15.64
N ALA A 238 -0.23 -11.63 -14.48
CA ALA A 238 0.68 -12.06 -13.40
C ALA A 238 1.69 -13.12 -13.86
N HIS A 239 1.26 -14.10 -14.68
CA HIS A 239 2.14 -15.14 -15.19
C HIS A 239 3.10 -14.57 -16.24
N MET A 240 2.60 -13.73 -17.14
CA MET A 240 3.43 -13.03 -18.12
C MET A 240 4.49 -12.14 -17.45
N MET A 241 4.14 -11.47 -16.34
CA MET A 241 5.06 -10.65 -15.56
C MET A 241 6.14 -11.51 -14.87
N LEU A 242 5.75 -12.65 -14.28
CA LEU A 242 6.72 -13.60 -13.71
C LEU A 242 7.71 -14.08 -14.77
N ASP A 243 7.23 -14.43 -15.96
CA ASP A 243 8.09 -14.86 -17.07
C ASP A 243 8.98 -13.73 -17.57
N ALA A 244 8.46 -12.49 -17.66
CA ALA A 244 9.25 -11.32 -18.02
C ALA A 244 10.40 -11.07 -17.02
N LEU A 245 10.13 -11.21 -15.72
CA LEU A 245 11.14 -11.07 -14.66
C LEU A 245 12.19 -12.18 -14.72
N ARG A 246 11.79 -13.42 -15.07
CA ARG A 246 12.74 -14.53 -15.30
C ARG A 246 13.63 -14.28 -16.51
N GLN A 247 13.07 -13.79 -17.61
CA GLN A 247 13.83 -13.50 -18.83
C GLN A 247 14.94 -12.47 -18.61
N ILE A 248 14.74 -11.50 -17.71
CA ILE A 248 15.76 -10.51 -17.35
C ILE A 248 16.63 -10.94 -16.16
N GLY A 249 16.46 -12.17 -15.66
CA GLY A 249 17.26 -12.74 -14.58
C GLY A 249 16.95 -12.18 -13.18
N LEU A 250 15.82 -11.49 -13.00
CA LEU A 250 15.39 -11.00 -11.68
C LEU A 250 14.70 -12.08 -10.85
N LEU A 251 14.08 -13.07 -11.49
CA LEU A 251 13.54 -14.26 -10.84
C LEU A 251 14.19 -15.52 -11.42
N GLY A 252 14.43 -16.52 -10.58
CA GLY A 252 14.83 -17.84 -11.05
C GLY A 252 13.64 -18.72 -11.44
N ASP A 253 13.96 -19.89 -11.99
CA ASP A 253 12.97 -20.91 -12.29
C ASP A 253 12.43 -21.56 -11.02
N PRO A 254 11.12 -21.87 -10.97
CA PRO A 254 10.55 -22.62 -9.87
C PRO A 254 11.08 -24.06 -9.91
N MET A 255 11.70 -24.50 -8.81
CA MET A 255 12.11 -25.89 -8.65
C MET A 255 11.14 -26.63 -7.72
N TRP A 256 10.66 -27.77 -8.18
CA TRP A 256 9.81 -28.64 -7.38
C TRP A 256 10.67 -29.49 -6.44
N THR A 257 10.55 -29.23 -5.14
CA THR A 257 11.22 -30.01 -4.10
C THR A 257 10.21 -30.91 -3.39
N THR A 258 10.69 -31.88 -2.62
CA THR A 258 9.83 -32.73 -1.77
C THR A 258 9.09 -31.94 -0.68
N ALA A 259 9.49 -30.69 -0.39
CA ALA A 259 8.83 -29.78 0.54
C ALA A 259 7.81 -28.84 -0.14
N GLY A 260 7.66 -28.92 -1.47
CA GLY A 260 6.83 -28.02 -2.27
C GLY A 260 7.64 -27.23 -3.30
N THR A 261 6.98 -26.29 -3.98
CA THR A 261 7.63 -25.40 -4.96
C THR A 261 8.53 -24.41 -4.23
N VAL A 262 9.80 -24.37 -4.59
CA VAL A 262 10.76 -23.38 -4.09
C VAL A 262 11.22 -22.53 -5.28
N LEU A 263 11.18 -21.21 -5.14
CA LEU A 263 11.82 -20.31 -6.09
C LEU A 263 13.32 -20.29 -5.80
N TYR A 264 14.14 -20.60 -6.80
CA TYR A 264 15.58 -20.43 -6.65
C TYR A 264 15.93 -18.96 -6.88
N TYR A 265 16.53 -18.33 -5.88
CA TYR A 265 17.16 -17.02 -6.02
C TYR A 265 18.66 -17.26 -6.24
N GLN A 266 19.39 -16.33 -6.85
CA GLN A 266 20.84 -16.45 -6.91
C GLN A 266 21.39 -16.47 -5.48
N ASP A 267 22.14 -17.52 -5.12
CA ASP A 267 22.74 -17.68 -3.78
C ASP A 267 23.82 -16.62 -3.51
N GLU A 268 24.43 -16.10 -4.56
CA GLU A 268 25.35 -14.96 -4.47
C GLU A 268 24.54 -13.66 -4.39
N ALA A 269 24.72 -12.93 -3.28
CA ALA A 269 24.16 -11.59 -3.14
C ALA A 269 24.59 -10.75 -4.36
N GLN A 270 23.62 -10.11 -5.02
CA GLN A 270 23.94 -9.23 -6.13
C GLN A 270 24.95 -8.16 -5.65
N PRO A 271 26.13 -8.03 -6.28
CA PRO A 271 27.15 -7.10 -5.85
C PRO A 271 26.75 -5.64 -6.08
N ARG A 272 25.72 -5.40 -6.91
CA ARG A 272 25.13 -4.08 -7.10
C ARG A 272 23.99 -3.90 -6.10
N CYS A 273 24.12 -2.85 -5.29
CA CYS A 273 23.00 -2.40 -4.47
C CYS A 273 21.82 -2.08 -5.38
N SER A 274 20.63 -2.34 -4.86
CA SER A 274 19.40 -2.09 -5.55
C SER A 274 19.35 -0.63 -6.04
N GLY A 275 19.45 0.32 -5.12
CA GLY A 275 19.28 1.73 -5.43
C GLY A 275 17.81 2.13 -5.35
N VAL A 276 17.56 3.40 -5.12
CA VAL A 276 16.26 3.91 -4.67
C VAL A 276 15.70 4.95 -5.65
N PRO A 277 14.40 4.89 -5.98
CA PRO A 277 13.76 5.88 -6.83
C PRO A 277 13.53 7.19 -6.06
N VAL A 278 14.14 8.28 -6.53
CA VAL A 278 14.03 9.61 -5.93
C VAL A 278 13.61 10.61 -6.98
N ARG A 279 12.59 11.41 -6.67
CA ARG A 279 12.27 12.60 -7.45
C ARG A 279 12.92 13.83 -6.85
N LEU A 280 13.63 14.57 -7.69
CA LEU A 280 14.38 15.76 -7.38
C LEU A 280 13.72 16.96 -8.06
N ASN A 281 13.18 17.85 -7.24
CA ASN A 281 12.42 19.03 -7.66
C ASN A 281 13.29 20.27 -7.76
N GLY A 282 12.93 21.19 -8.66
CA GLY A 282 13.61 22.47 -8.85
C GLY A 282 14.93 22.38 -9.62
N VAL A 283 15.26 21.23 -10.22
CA VAL A 283 16.55 20.99 -10.87
C VAL A 283 16.82 21.96 -12.01
N TRP A 284 15.83 22.24 -12.88
CA TRP A 284 15.98 23.20 -13.96
C TRP A 284 16.33 24.62 -13.47
N MET A 285 15.71 25.06 -12.38
CA MET A 285 15.91 26.40 -11.82
C MET A 285 17.27 26.48 -11.13
N ASN A 286 17.66 25.43 -10.41
CA ASN A 286 18.97 25.34 -9.77
C ASN A 286 20.09 25.32 -10.81
N LEU A 287 19.93 24.58 -11.91
CA LEU A 287 20.89 24.59 -13.02
C LEU A 287 20.97 25.98 -13.68
N LEU A 288 19.82 26.63 -13.88
CA LEU A 288 19.76 27.98 -14.41
C LEU A 288 20.52 28.96 -13.49
N ASN A 289 20.27 28.92 -12.18
CA ASN A 289 20.95 29.78 -11.20
C ASN A 289 22.45 29.48 -11.09
N ALA A 290 22.88 28.23 -11.27
CA ALA A 290 24.28 27.83 -11.22
C ALA A 290 25.07 28.19 -12.49
N THR A 291 24.40 28.30 -13.65
CA THR A 291 25.05 28.55 -14.95
C THR A 291 24.77 29.94 -15.53
N GLY A 292 23.74 30.62 -15.03
CA GLY A 292 23.30 31.94 -15.47
C GLY A 292 24.01 33.08 -14.76
N LYS A 293 23.84 34.29 -15.29
CA LYS A 293 24.36 35.54 -14.68
C LYS A 293 23.40 36.15 -13.67
N GLN A 294 22.10 35.82 -13.77
CA GLN A 294 21.04 36.31 -12.91
C GLN A 294 20.55 35.16 -12.04
N GLN A 295 20.43 35.42 -10.74
CA GLN A 295 19.82 34.47 -9.79
C GLN A 295 18.34 34.80 -9.62
N TYR A 296 17.52 33.76 -9.69
CA TYR A 296 16.08 33.83 -9.44
C TYR A 296 15.76 33.18 -8.10
N THR A 297 14.89 33.80 -7.32
CA THR A 297 14.45 33.27 -6.02
C THR A 297 13.15 32.49 -6.13
N ARG A 298 12.27 32.82 -7.09
CA ARG A 298 11.02 32.08 -7.35
C ARG A 298 10.96 31.61 -8.79
N MET A 299 10.37 30.43 -9.00
CA MET A 299 10.18 29.86 -10.35
C MET A 299 9.35 30.77 -11.27
N GLY A 300 8.39 31.50 -10.71
CA GLY A 300 7.53 32.42 -11.46
C GLY A 300 8.23 33.69 -11.95
N ASP A 301 9.42 33.99 -11.41
CA ASP A 301 10.19 35.17 -11.78
C ASP A 301 11.02 34.93 -13.05
N VAL A 302 11.14 33.66 -13.48
CA VAL A 302 11.88 33.28 -14.68
C VAL A 302 11.03 33.53 -15.92
N PRO A 303 11.51 34.30 -16.92
CA PRO A 303 10.79 34.50 -18.17
C PRO A 303 10.41 33.16 -18.83
N PRO A 304 9.20 33.03 -19.42
CA PRO A 304 8.73 31.75 -19.96
C PRO A 304 9.69 31.08 -20.96
N ALA A 305 10.29 31.86 -21.86
CA ALA A 305 11.24 31.34 -22.84
C ALA A 305 12.51 30.76 -22.18
N GLU A 306 13.04 31.44 -21.16
CA GLU A 306 14.22 30.97 -20.42
C GLU A 306 13.90 29.74 -19.58
N ARG A 307 12.72 29.70 -18.96
CA ARG A 307 12.23 28.53 -18.22
C ARG A 307 12.15 27.33 -19.15
N ASP A 308 11.50 27.46 -20.30
CA ASP A 308 11.28 26.36 -21.22
C ASP A 308 12.62 25.86 -21.81
N GLN A 309 13.56 26.78 -22.09
CA GLN A 309 14.93 26.43 -22.47
C GLN A 309 15.68 25.69 -21.35
N ALA A 310 15.56 26.13 -20.10
CA ALA A 310 16.19 25.46 -18.95
C ALA A 310 15.63 24.05 -18.75
N LYS A 311 14.30 23.87 -18.89
CA LYS A 311 13.65 22.55 -18.83
C LYS A 311 14.12 21.63 -19.96
N ALA A 312 14.27 22.14 -21.17
CA ALA A 312 14.80 21.38 -22.30
C ALA A 312 16.25 20.92 -22.05
N ARG A 313 17.10 21.79 -21.48
CA ARG A 313 18.47 21.42 -21.11
C ARG A 313 18.53 20.28 -20.08
N ILE A 314 17.58 20.23 -19.13
CA ILE A 314 17.49 19.09 -18.21
C ILE A 314 17.15 17.80 -18.95
N ALA A 315 16.24 17.84 -19.93
CA ALA A 315 15.90 16.67 -20.75
C ALA A 315 17.10 16.13 -21.54
N ASP A 316 18.01 17.00 -21.99
CA ASP A 316 19.26 16.58 -22.62
C ASP A 316 20.26 16.02 -21.60
N PHE A 317 20.37 16.67 -20.42
CA PHE A 317 21.37 16.31 -19.41
C PHE A 317 21.09 14.97 -18.73
N VAL A 318 19.82 14.58 -18.55
CA VAL A 318 19.46 13.29 -17.94
C VAL A 318 19.94 12.09 -18.76
N GLN A 319 20.11 12.24 -20.09
CA GLN A 319 20.55 11.16 -20.96
C GLN A 319 22.04 10.81 -20.73
N ASP A 320 22.89 11.83 -20.70
CA ASP A 320 24.34 11.63 -20.76
C ASP A 320 25.12 12.19 -19.57
N ARG A 321 24.70 13.32 -18.99
CA ARG A 321 25.51 14.06 -18.00
C ARG A 321 25.18 13.72 -16.57
N PHE A 322 23.92 13.40 -16.28
CA PHE A 322 23.50 13.07 -14.93
C PHE A 322 23.75 11.61 -14.59
N ARG A 323 23.74 10.70 -15.57
CA ARG A 323 24.08 9.29 -15.33
C ARG A 323 25.53 9.19 -14.85
N GLY A 324 25.73 8.51 -13.72
CA GLY A 324 27.02 8.38 -13.04
C GLY A 324 27.42 9.59 -12.19
N MET A 325 26.64 10.68 -12.20
CA MET A 325 26.91 11.84 -11.35
C MET A 325 26.75 11.47 -9.88
N MET A 326 27.72 11.92 -9.08
CA MET A 326 27.71 11.82 -7.64
C MET A 326 26.88 12.94 -7.03
N LEU A 327 25.99 12.59 -6.09
CA LEU A 327 25.21 13.52 -5.30
C LEU A 327 25.45 13.27 -3.82
N THR A 328 25.49 14.34 -3.03
CA THR A 328 25.45 14.24 -1.56
C THR A 328 24.08 14.64 -1.05
N THR A 329 23.57 13.97 -0.02
CA THR A 329 22.29 14.33 0.60
C THR A 329 22.51 15.08 1.90
N GLU A 330 21.74 16.13 2.16
CA GLU A 330 21.76 16.85 3.44
C GLU A 330 20.33 17.22 3.89
N VAL A 331 20.14 17.35 5.20
CA VAL A 331 18.92 17.93 5.80
C VAL A 331 19.20 19.40 6.09
N THR A 332 18.40 20.28 5.53
CA THR A 332 18.49 21.73 5.74
C THR A 332 17.86 22.14 7.08
N ASP A 333 18.13 23.36 7.54
CA ASP A 333 17.56 23.92 8.80
C ASP A 333 16.03 23.98 8.84
N ASN A 334 15.36 23.84 7.68
CA ASN A 334 13.90 23.80 7.56
C ASN A 334 13.37 22.36 7.40
N ASP A 335 14.11 21.35 7.85
CA ASP A 335 13.79 19.93 7.75
C ASP A 335 13.55 19.43 6.32
N ARG A 336 14.09 20.14 5.31
CA ARG A 336 14.01 19.70 3.91
C ARG A 336 15.25 18.92 3.52
N VAL A 337 15.05 17.79 2.88
CA VAL A 337 16.13 16.99 2.30
C VAL A 337 16.48 17.53 0.91
N VAL A 338 17.75 17.82 0.69
CA VAL A 338 18.27 18.31 -0.59
C VAL A 338 19.45 17.48 -1.06
N THR A 339 19.68 17.47 -2.37
CA THR A 339 20.87 16.88 -2.97
C THR A 339 21.78 17.94 -3.53
N ARG A 340 23.09 17.75 -3.39
CA ARG A 340 24.13 18.64 -3.94
C ARG A 340 25.03 17.91 -4.92
N THR A 341 25.52 18.64 -5.91
CA THR A 341 26.57 18.17 -6.84
C THR A 341 27.92 18.10 -6.13
N PRO A 342 28.94 17.45 -6.71
CA PRO A 342 30.30 17.39 -6.12
C PRO A 342 30.96 18.76 -5.95
N HIS A 343 30.46 19.78 -6.66
CA HIS A 343 30.93 21.16 -6.56
C HIS A 343 30.17 21.98 -5.50
N GLY A 344 29.32 21.35 -4.68
CA GLY A 344 28.55 22.02 -3.63
C GLY A 344 27.28 22.74 -4.10
N ASN A 345 27.04 22.81 -5.42
CA ASN A 345 25.81 23.42 -5.96
C ASN A 345 24.59 22.58 -5.57
N LEU A 346 23.50 23.25 -5.19
CA LEU A 346 22.21 22.60 -4.99
C LEU A 346 21.76 21.97 -6.30
N PHE A 347 21.55 20.65 -6.31
CA PHE A 347 21.03 19.93 -7.46
C PHE A 347 19.50 19.97 -7.46
N GLY A 348 18.87 19.53 -6.37
CA GLY A 348 17.42 19.52 -6.24
C GLY A 348 16.93 19.28 -4.82
N TYR A 349 15.64 19.49 -4.62
CA TYR A 349 14.93 19.15 -3.39
C TYR A 349 14.31 17.76 -3.54
N VAL A 350 14.54 16.87 -2.57
CA VAL A 350 13.90 15.56 -2.56
C VAL A 350 12.38 15.74 -2.40
N GLN A 351 11.60 15.01 -3.20
CA GLN A 351 10.14 15.03 -3.08
C GLN A 351 9.73 14.46 -1.72
N ARG A 352 8.63 15.01 -1.18
CA ARG A 352 7.94 14.43 -0.03
C ARG A 352 7.66 12.94 -0.25
N ASP A 353 7.85 12.17 0.82
CA ASP A 353 7.74 10.71 0.92
C ASP A 353 8.92 9.94 0.29
N HIS A 354 9.94 10.63 -0.23
CA HIS A 354 11.18 10.02 -0.72
C HIS A 354 12.39 10.33 0.20
N GLU A 355 12.19 11.13 1.25
CA GLU A 355 13.27 11.63 2.13
C GLU A 355 14.02 10.50 2.83
N LEU A 356 13.30 9.55 3.42
CA LEU A 356 13.88 8.42 4.15
C LEU A 356 14.80 7.58 3.27
N ALA A 357 14.41 7.37 2.00
CA ALA A 357 15.24 6.68 1.04
C ALA A 357 16.51 7.48 0.70
N ALA A 358 16.40 8.80 0.53
CA ALA A 358 17.50 9.67 0.10
C ALA A 358 18.53 9.98 1.21
N ILE A 359 18.14 10.00 2.49
CA ILE A 359 19.06 10.28 3.61
C ILE A 359 19.78 9.05 4.15
N ARG A 360 19.46 7.87 3.62
CA ARG A 360 20.01 6.60 4.12
C ARG A 360 21.53 6.48 3.96
N TYR A 361 22.07 7.15 2.94
CA TYR A 361 23.50 7.24 2.68
C TYR A 361 23.88 8.70 2.41
N ASP A 362 25.10 9.07 2.76
CA ASP A 362 25.61 10.43 2.55
C ASP A 362 25.88 10.73 1.07
N GLN A 363 26.22 9.69 0.30
CA GLN A 363 26.61 9.81 -1.10
C GLN A 363 25.86 8.81 -1.98
N TRP A 364 25.47 9.32 -3.14
CA TRP A 364 24.67 8.62 -4.12
C TRP A 364 25.26 8.79 -5.50
N ARG A 365 25.15 7.75 -6.32
CA ARG A 365 25.38 7.80 -7.75
C ARG A 365 24.04 7.72 -8.46
N ILE A 366 23.80 8.63 -9.40
CA ILE A 366 22.64 8.52 -10.30
C ILE A 366 22.88 7.35 -11.26
N ALA A 367 22.23 6.21 -11.02
CA ALA A 367 22.33 5.03 -11.89
C ALA A 367 21.49 5.19 -13.16
N TRP A 368 20.35 5.87 -13.01
CA TRP A 368 19.40 6.18 -14.07
C TRP A 368 18.69 7.50 -13.78
N ALA A 369 18.32 8.25 -14.82
CA ALA A 369 17.52 9.46 -14.67
C ALA A 369 16.62 9.71 -15.90
N THR A 370 15.50 10.40 -15.67
CA THR A 370 14.66 10.98 -16.72
C THR A 370 14.13 12.34 -16.28
N ALA A 371 13.76 13.19 -17.24
CA ALA A 371 13.24 14.52 -17.00
C ALA A 371 11.70 14.53 -17.00
N VAL A 372 11.10 15.16 -15.99
CA VAL A 372 9.66 15.38 -15.91
C VAL A 372 9.40 16.85 -15.57
N ASP A 373 8.98 17.62 -16.56
CA ASP A 373 8.73 19.07 -16.44
C ASP A 373 9.93 19.86 -15.90
N GLY A 374 11.15 19.48 -16.31
CA GLY A 374 12.41 20.06 -15.82
C GLY A 374 12.83 19.65 -14.41
N ASN A 375 12.06 18.79 -13.75
CA ASN A 375 12.51 18.05 -12.57
C ASN A 375 13.17 16.76 -13.01
N VAL A 376 13.92 16.12 -12.11
CA VAL A 376 14.60 14.86 -12.38
C VAL A 376 13.94 13.76 -11.58
N LEU A 377 13.64 12.65 -12.25
CA LEU A 377 13.32 11.41 -11.61
C LEU A 377 14.50 10.47 -11.80
N ALA A 378 15.09 9.99 -10.71
CA ALA A 378 16.34 9.24 -10.73
C ALA A 378 16.24 7.95 -9.92
N VAL A 379 17.04 6.95 -10.30
CA VAL A 379 17.41 5.85 -9.42
C VAL A 379 18.79 6.16 -8.86
N LEU A 380 18.90 6.22 -7.54
CA LEU A 380 20.12 6.52 -6.81
C LEU A 380 20.69 5.23 -6.22
N GLU A 381 21.90 4.84 -6.64
CA GLU A 381 22.66 3.79 -5.99
C GLU A 381 23.56 4.40 -4.90
N PRO A 382 23.72 3.77 -3.73
CA PRO A 382 24.70 4.22 -2.76
C PRO A 382 26.11 4.16 -3.37
N ALA A 383 26.88 5.22 -3.15
CA ALA A 383 28.29 5.21 -3.48
C ALA A 383 29.08 4.67 -2.29
N ILE A 384 29.29 3.35 -2.28
CA ILE A 384 30.09 2.64 -1.27
C ILE A 384 31.56 2.68 -1.65
#